data_AF-A0A2N3G9J0-F1
#
_entry.id   AF-A0A2N3G9J0-F1
#
_cell.length_a   1.000
_cell.length_b   1.000
_cell.length_c   1.000
_cell.angle_alpha   90.00
_cell.angle_beta   90.00
_cell.angle_gamma   90.00
#
_symmetry.space_group_name_H-M   'P 1'
#
loop_
_entity.id
_entity.type
_entity.pdbx_description
1 polymer ?
#
loop_
_entity_poly.entity_id
_entity_poly.type
_entity_poly.pdbx_seq_one_letter_code
_entity_poly.pdbx_strand_id
1 'polypeptide(L)'
;MASALLRTCLVLAMLTPASGCSQAEMTPEAAHTIADMWDTTASVYLDQDLWTEREAYDACHYLMVPLHAAYEGGRAEWRNQFDSQFERYARDFDSSLSVGLLTRMHYQYLASRYLVLKSARGETDGITRSIHERLVAETVATWSERNAWQWAREDFPTMRDRVIWKLGPQATDNSYEKALIDEELLIFAIAADLVAVERAGGTPASDDLLDILDVAFRAFTHRSSIIENGGWLLQPGIWWDHPDFKYAGNASIEALLEPKPLRGIAFDTSHSHRLPLVLTSLEGAESPASERAIAYRAMLDGLAMQFRSEVLVAPGETFDGWRTTNYLDGHNGVYRYGYATQGESNGYGPYELSGTFLLGWWSLLDDVEVRAAYLDQASRFPPEAREMATYVGPNTSRARNPLTRFPDALENGFLELICRLAAGER
;
A
#
# COMPACT_ATOMS: atom_id res chain seq x y z
N MET A 1 -26.77 -84.04 35.04
CA MET A 1 -26.93 -85.34 34.37
C MET A 1 -26.35 -85.23 32.97
N ALA A 2 -25.37 -86.09 32.65
CA ALA A 2 -24.75 -86.39 31.34
C ALA A 2 -24.15 -85.20 30.53
N SER A 3 -22.84 -85.02 30.45
CA SER A 3 -21.81 -85.82 29.74
C SER A 3 -21.57 -85.38 28.29
N ALA A 4 -20.43 -84.70 28.11
CA ALA A 4 -19.44 -84.73 27.04
C ALA A 4 -19.79 -85.31 25.65
N LEU A 5 -19.35 -84.60 24.60
CA LEU A 5 -18.63 -85.24 23.48
C LEU A 5 -17.76 -84.24 22.70
N LEU A 6 -16.46 -84.57 22.71
CA LEU A 6 -15.38 -84.06 21.88
C LEU A 6 -15.54 -84.60 20.45
N ARG A 7 -15.22 -83.81 19.40
CA ARG A 7 -14.66 -84.33 18.14
C ARG A 7 -14.01 -83.24 17.28
N THR A 8 -12.74 -83.51 17.00
CA THR A 8 -11.78 -82.83 16.13
C THR A 8 -12.06 -83.13 14.64
N CYS A 9 -11.76 -82.16 13.75
CA CYS A 9 -11.23 -82.28 12.37
C CYS A 9 -11.36 -80.88 11.70
N LEU A 10 -10.31 -80.06 11.63
CA LEU A 10 -9.28 -79.99 10.58
C LEU A 10 -9.87 -79.79 9.17
N VAL A 11 -9.57 -78.63 8.54
CA VAL A 11 -8.93 -78.46 7.21
C VAL A 11 -9.42 -77.20 6.44
N LEU A 12 -8.42 -76.46 5.92
CA LEU A 12 -8.39 -75.42 4.87
C LEU A 12 -9.00 -74.03 5.22
N ALA A 13 -8.21 -73.01 5.56
CA ALA A 13 -7.24 -72.27 4.74
C ALA A 13 -7.87 -71.59 3.51
N MET A 14 -8.20 -70.31 3.64
CA MET A 14 -8.06 -69.31 2.58
C MET A 14 -7.48 -68.04 3.19
N LEU A 15 -6.26 -67.73 2.75
CA LEU A 15 -5.54 -66.48 2.94
C LEU A 15 -6.24 -65.37 2.17
N THR A 16 -6.47 -64.23 2.82
CA THR A 16 -6.49 -62.92 2.16
C THR A 16 -5.65 -61.95 2.99
N PRO A 17 -4.83 -61.10 2.36
CA PRO A 17 -3.79 -60.37 3.05
C PRO A 17 -4.36 -59.19 3.85
N ALA A 18 -3.87 -59.03 5.07
CA ALA A 18 -3.99 -57.79 5.81
C ALA A 18 -3.16 -56.72 5.08
N SER A 19 -3.85 -55.81 4.38
CA SER A 19 -3.26 -54.58 3.89
C SER A 19 -2.83 -53.75 5.09
N GLY A 20 -1.51 -53.63 5.28
CA GLY A 20 -0.92 -52.70 6.22
C GLY A 20 -1.33 -51.28 5.87
N CYS A 21 -2.11 -50.65 6.72
CA CYS A 21 -2.27 -49.19 6.74
C CYS A 21 -0.94 -48.61 7.23
N SER A 22 -0.04 -48.33 6.29
CA SER A 22 1.06 -47.39 6.47
C SER A 22 0.43 -46.03 6.81
N GLN A 23 0.45 -45.64 8.08
CA GLN A 23 0.35 -44.24 8.45
C GLN A 23 1.57 -43.56 7.83
N ALA A 24 1.37 -42.91 6.69
CA ALA A 24 2.30 -41.91 6.23
C ALA A 24 2.30 -40.81 7.28
N GLU A 25 3.36 -40.73 8.06
CA GLU A 25 3.71 -39.52 8.79
C GLU A 25 3.77 -38.41 7.75
N MET A 26 2.74 -37.55 7.73
CA MET A 26 2.84 -36.25 7.08
C MET A 26 3.93 -35.50 7.84
N THR A 27 5.14 -35.50 7.30
CA THR A 27 6.14 -34.50 7.64
C THR A 27 5.51 -33.12 7.51
N PRO A 28 5.62 -32.24 8.51
CA PRO A 28 5.21 -30.85 8.36
C PRO A 28 5.88 -30.30 7.10
N GLU A 29 5.08 -29.77 6.19
CA GLU A 29 5.58 -28.98 5.06
C GLU A 29 6.50 -27.92 5.66
N ALA A 30 7.79 -27.94 5.30
CA ALA A 30 8.77 -27.05 5.89
C ALA A 30 8.30 -25.61 5.63
N ALA A 31 8.09 -24.82 6.69
CA ALA A 31 7.73 -23.41 6.55
C ALA A 31 8.73 -22.75 5.58
N HIS A 32 8.21 -22.16 4.49
CA HIS A 32 9.05 -21.49 3.50
C HIS A 32 9.89 -20.42 4.21
N THR A 33 11.19 -20.42 3.97
CA THR A 33 12.04 -19.35 4.51
C THR A 33 11.74 -18.04 3.78
N ILE A 34 12.06 -16.89 4.39
CA ILE A 34 11.92 -15.58 3.74
C ILE A 34 12.70 -15.53 2.42
N ALA A 35 13.85 -16.20 2.35
CA ALA A 35 14.62 -16.30 1.12
C ALA A 35 13.87 -17.11 0.03
N ASP A 36 13.25 -18.23 0.38
CA ASP A 36 12.47 -19.03 -0.58
C ASP A 36 11.25 -18.25 -1.11
N MET A 37 10.55 -17.54 -0.21
CA MET A 37 9.43 -16.67 -0.60
C MET A 37 9.91 -15.53 -1.50
N TRP A 38 11.04 -14.89 -1.17
CA TRP A 38 11.63 -13.85 -2.00
C TRP A 38 11.93 -14.35 -3.42
N ASP A 39 12.60 -15.49 -3.53
CA ASP A 39 13.04 -16.05 -4.82
C ASP A 39 11.85 -16.45 -5.71
N THR A 40 10.75 -16.89 -5.11
CA THR A 40 9.54 -17.31 -5.84
C THR A 40 8.56 -16.18 -6.13
N THR A 41 8.72 -15.01 -5.49
CA THR A 41 7.79 -13.87 -5.62
C THR A 41 8.49 -12.58 -6.05
N ALA A 42 9.08 -11.84 -5.11
CA ALA A 42 9.71 -10.54 -5.34
C ALA A 42 10.77 -10.60 -6.45
N SER A 43 11.62 -11.63 -6.45
CA SER A 43 12.64 -11.84 -7.50
C SER A 43 12.00 -12.03 -8.88
N VAL A 44 10.95 -12.86 -8.98
CA VAL A 44 10.23 -13.11 -10.24
C VAL A 44 9.52 -11.85 -10.74
N TYR A 45 9.02 -11.03 -9.82
CA TYR A 45 8.37 -9.78 -10.19
C TYR A 45 9.39 -8.71 -10.64
N LEU A 46 10.52 -8.60 -9.93
CA LEU A 46 11.62 -7.69 -10.26
C LEU A 46 12.33 -8.01 -11.57
N ASP A 47 12.18 -9.22 -12.13
CA ASP A 47 12.71 -9.58 -13.45
C ASP A 47 11.87 -9.01 -14.61
N GLN A 48 10.66 -8.52 -14.33
CA GLN A 48 9.74 -7.98 -15.34
C GLN A 48 9.97 -6.48 -15.61
N ASP A 49 9.38 -5.98 -16.69
CA ASP A 49 9.33 -4.55 -17.01
C ASP A 49 8.17 -3.90 -16.27
N LEU A 50 8.49 -3.33 -15.10
CA LEU A 50 7.50 -2.85 -14.14
C LEU A 50 7.00 -1.42 -14.41
N TRP A 51 7.61 -0.69 -15.34
CA TRP A 51 7.22 0.68 -15.71
C TRP A 51 6.10 0.76 -16.76
N THR A 52 5.35 -0.32 -16.96
CA THR A 52 4.27 -0.41 -17.96
C THR A 52 2.91 -0.05 -17.35
N GLU A 53 1.91 0.29 -18.19
CA GLU A 53 0.54 0.61 -17.73
C GLU A 53 -0.08 -0.52 -16.89
N ARG A 54 0.27 -1.77 -17.18
CA ARG A 54 -0.23 -2.93 -16.42
C ARG A 54 0.40 -3.02 -15.04
N GLU A 55 1.69 -2.74 -14.92
CA GLU A 55 2.49 -3.10 -13.74
C GLU A 55 2.78 -1.93 -12.81
N ALA A 56 2.98 -0.71 -13.33
CA ALA A 56 3.53 0.43 -12.60
C ALA A 56 2.76 0.77 -11.31
N TYR A 57 1.43 0.66 -11.34
CA TYR A 57 0.59 0.86 -10.16
C TYR A 57 0.85 -0.22 -9.09
N ASP A 58 0.82 -1.51 -9.46
CA ASP A 58 1.00 -2.61 -8.50
C ASP A 58 2.45 -2.70 -8.02
N ALA A 59 3.42 -2.44 -8.89
CA ALA A 59 4.84 -2.43 -8.56
C ALA A 59 5.15 -1.51 -7.38
N CYS A 60 4.62 -0.29 -7.38
CA CYS A 60 4.77 0.63 -6.25
C CYS A 60 4.23 0.02 -4.95
N HIS A 61 2.99 -0.51 -4.98
CA HIS A 61 2.34 -1.01 -3.78
C HIS A 61 3.02 -2.26 -3.21
N TYR A 62 3.42 -3.21 -4.06
CA TYR A 62 3.95 -4.50 -3.64
C TYR A 62 5.45 -4.49 -3.36
N LEU A 63 6.21 -3.57 -3.96
CA LEU A 63 7.67 -3.54 -3.82
C LEU A 63 8.19 -2.47 -2.87
N MET A 64 7.36 -1.56 -2.36
CA MET A 64 7.84 -0.50 -1.46
C MET A 64 8.45 -1.06 -0.16
N VAL A 65 7.75 -1.98 0.51
CA VAL A 65 8.29 -2.64 1.72
C VAL A 65 9.47 -3.57 1.39
N PRO A 66 9.41 -4.44 0.37
CA PRO A 66 10.58 -5.19 -0.09
C PRO A 66 11.82 -4.34 -0.40
N LEU A 67 11.62 -3.17 -1.01
CA LEU A 67 12.70 -2.21 -1.31
C LEU A 67 13.36 -1.72 -0.01
N HIS A 68 12.57 -1.24 0.95
CA HIS A 68 13.10 -0.82 2.25
C HIS A 68 13.83 -1.97 2.97
N ALA A 69 13.24 -3.16 2.99
CA ALA A 69 13.84 -4.33 3.63
C ALA A 69 15.18 -4.74 2.99
N ALA A 70 15.31 -4.68 1.66
CA ALA A 70 16.57 -4.99 0.96
C ALA A 70 17.71 -4.02 1.34
N TYR A 71 17.39 -2.74 1.53
CA TYR A 71 18.38 -1.70 1.86
C TYR A 71 18.76 -1.64 3.33
N GLU A 72 17.82 -1.94 4.22
CA GLU A 72 18.08 -2.00 5.65
C GLU A 72 18.72 -3.33 6.08
N GLY A 73 18.40 -4.44 5.39
CA GLY A 73 18.68 -5.82 5.83
C GLY A 73 20.04 -6.41 5.51
N GLY A 74 20.93 -5.65 4.87
CA GLY A 74 22.28 -6.13 4.54
C GLY A 74 22.35 -7.19 3.42
N ARG A 75 21.21 -7.72 2.93
CA ARG A 75 21.14 -8.69 1.83
C ARG A 75 21.48 -8.06 0.48
N ALA A 76 22.74 -8.20 0.07
CA ALA A 76 23.25 -7.62 -1.18
C ALA A 76 22.54 -8.17 -2.42
N GLU A 77 22.14 -9.44 -2.39
CA GLU A 77 21.43 -10.09 -3.51
C GLU A 77 20.09 -9.41 -3.83
N TRP A 78 19.29 -9.07 -2.82
CA TRP A 78 18.01 -8.37 -2.99
C TRP A 78 18.21 -6.95 -3.52
N ARG A 79 19.22 -6.23 -3.03
CA ARG A 79 19.57 -4.90 -3.56
C ARG A 79 20.00 -4.98 -5.02
N ASN A 80 20.83 -5.96 -5.37
CA ASN A 80 21.28 -6.14 -6.75
C ASN A 80 20.13 -6.41 -7.72
N GLN A 81 19.04 -7.05 -7.27
CA GLN A 81 17.84 -7.26 -8.10
C GLN A 81 17.08 -5.95 -8.33
N PHE A 82 16.96 -5.09 -7.32
CA PHE A 82 16.44 -3.73 -7.51
C PHE A 82 17.36 -2.90 -8.41
N ASP A 83 18.68 -2.93 -8.21
CA ASP A 83 19.64 -2.27 -9.09
C ASP A 83 19.45 -2.72 -10.54
N SER A 84 19.34 -4.04 -10.76
CA SER A 84 19.11 -4.63 -12.09
C SER A 84 17.79 -4.18 -12.70
N GLN A 85 16.71 -4.08 -11.90
CA GLN A 85 15.45 -3.52 -12.36
C GLN A 85 15.69 -2.08 -12.85
N PHE A 86 16.18 -1.20 -11.97
CA PHE A 86 16.29 0.22 -12.26
C PHE A 86 17.31 0.54 -13.36
N GLU A 87 18.31 -0.32 -13.58
CA GLU A 87 19.17 -0.28 -14.76
C GLU A 87 18.41 -0.53 -16.07
N ARG A 88 17.50 -1.52 -16.09
CA ARG A 88 16.62 -1.74 -17.24
C ARG A 88 15.66 -0.56 -17.42
N TYR A 89 15.07 -0.07 -16.34
CA TYR A 89 14.23 1.12 -16.39
C TYR A 89 14.96 2.33 -16.98
N ALA A 90 16.20 2.61 -16.54
CA ALA A 90 16.97 3.75 -17.03
C ALA A 90 17.26 3.65 -18.54
N ARG A 91 17.50 2.43 -19.04
CA ARG A 91 17.88 2.13 -20.42
C ARG A 91 16.67 2.08 -21.37
N ASP A 92 15.62 1.39 -20.95
CA ASP A 92 14.54 0.93 -21.82
C ASP A 92 13.24 1.72 -21.63
N PHE A 93 13.18 2.64 -20.66
CA PHE A 93 12.02 3.50 -20.49
C PHE A 93 11.84 4.47 -21.65
N ASP A 94 10.71 4.30 -22.34
CA ASP A 94 10.23 5.16 -23.40
C ASP A 94 9.11 6.06 -22.89
N SER A 95 9.38 7.38 -22.87
CA SER A 95 8.39 8.39 -22.46
C SER A 95 7.22 8.53 -23.44
N SER A 96 7.30 7.90 -24.62
CA SER A 96 6.20 7.83 -25.58
C SER A 96 5.13 6.78 -25.22
N LEU A 97 5.44 5.87 -24.30
CA LEU A 97 4.46 4.91 -23.80
C LEU A 97 3.33 5.65 -23.10
N SER A 98 2.10 5.42 -23.56
CA SER A 98 0.89 6.00 -22.98
C SER A 98 0.56 5.31 -21.65
N VAL A 99 1.31 5.69 -20.62
CA VAL A 99 1.02 5.34 -19.23
C VAL A 99 0.27 6.50 -18.59
N GLY A 100 -0.87 6.22 -17.96
CA GLY A 100 -1.68 7.23 -17.27
C GLY A 100 -0.84 7.97 -16.22
N LEU A 101 -1.08 9.27 -16.03
CA LEU A 101 -0.27 10.11 -15.12
C LEU A 101 -0.16 9.49 -13.73
N LEU A 102 -1.29 9.15 -13.11
CA LEU A 102 -1.33 8.53 -11.79
C LEU A 102 -0.54 7.22 -11.73
N THR A 103 -0.76 6.33 -12.70
CA THR A 103 -0.05 5.04 -12.81
C THR A 103 1.47 5.25 -12.92
N ARG A 104 1.90 6.20 -13.75
CA ARG A 104 3.30 6.56 -13.92
C ARG A 104 3.91 7.10 -12.62
N MET A 105 3.18 7.97 -11.91
CA MET A 105 3.67 8.58 -10.66
C MET A 105 3.87 7.55 -9.54
N HIS A 106 3.05 6.49 -9.48
CA HIS A 106 3.30 5.40 -8.54
C HIS A 106 4.67 4.76 -8.77
N TYR A 107 5.01 4.46 -10.03
CA TYR A 107 6.32 3.88 -10.34
C TYR A 107 7.47 4.87 -10.12
N GLN A 108 7.27 6.15 -10.46
CA GLN A 108 8.23 7.21 -10.20
C GLN A 108 8.50 7.37 -8.71
N TYR A 109 7.49 7.17 -7.85
CA TYR A 109 7.69 7.21 -6.40
C TYR A 109 8.49 6.02 -5.87
N LEU A 110 8.28 4.82 -6.42
CA LEU A 110 9.14 3.67 -6.13
C LEU A 110 10.60 3.95 -6.55
N ALA A 111 10.80 4.56 -7.72
CA ALA A 111 12.11 4.93 -8.23
C ALA A 111 12.79 6.02 -7.38
N SER A 112 12.07 7.06 -6.96
CA SER A 112 12.63 8.12 -6.12
C SER A 112 13.01 7.59 -4.74
N ARG A 113 12.21 6.69 -4.14
CA ARG A 113 12.59 6.03 -2.89
C ARG A 113 13.83 5.16 -3.02
N TYR A 114 13.98 4.42 -4.12
CA TYR A 114 15.19 3.67 -4.41
C TYR A 114 16.41 4.60 -4.46
N LEU A 115 16.31 5.77 -5.11
CA LEU A 115 17.40 6.74 -5.15
C LEU A 115 17.79 7.24 -3.76
N VAL A 116 16.82 7.53 -2.89
CA VAL A 116 17.12 7.98 -1.51
C VAL A 116 17.83 6.88 -0.73
N LEU A 117 17.35 5.63 -0.81
CA LEU A 117 17.96 4.50 -0.09
C LEU A 117 19.39 4.22 -0.60
N LYS A 118 19.62 4.32 -1.90
CA LYS A 118 20.94 4.15 -2.52
C LYS A 118 21.88 5.31 -2.18
N SER A 119 21.36 6.55 -2.18
CA SER A 119 22.11 7.76 -1.80
C SER A 119 22.53 7.75 -0.32
N ALA A 120 21.65 7.31 0.59
CA ALA A 120 21.95 7.17 2.01
C ALA A 120 23.13 6.22 2.32
N ARG A 121 23.43 5.32 1.36
CA ARG A 121 24.56 4.38 1.44
C ARG A 121 25.82 4.87 0.72
N GLY A 122 25.75 6.03 0.07
CA GLY A 122 26.83 6.53 -0.79
C GLY A 122 27.03 5.71 -2.06
N GLU A 123 26.03 4.92 -2.48
CA GLU A 123 26.09 4.00 -3.61
C GLU A 123 25.60 4.66 -4.92
N THR A 124 25.91 5.95 -5.13
CA THR A 124 25.50 6.68 -6.35
C THR A 124 26.46 6.43 -7.51
N ASP A 125 25.90 6.30 -8.71
CA ASP A 125 26.57 5.91 -9.96
C ASP A 125 25.99 6.68 -11.16
N GLY A 126 26.39 6.31 -12.38
CA GLY A 126 25.87 6.95 -13.60
C GLY A 126 24.39 6.65 -13.87
N ILE A 127 23.89 5.48 -13.45
CA ILE A 127 22.52 5.03 -13.70
C ILE A 127 21.56 5.78 -12.78
N THR A 128 21.85 5.78 -11.48
CA THR A 128 21.11 6.56 -10.48
C THR A 128 21.08 8.04 -10.81
N ARG A 129 22.18 8.63 -11.30
CA ARG A 129 22.18 10.02 -11.79
C ARG A 129 21.23 10.21 -12.98
N SER A 130 21.24 9.29 -13.96
CA SER A 130 20.34 9.37 -15.12
C SER A 130 18.87 9.25 -14.72
N ILE A 131 18.54 8.35 -13.79
CA ILE A 131 17.19 8.22 -13.23
C ILE A 131 16.80 9.51 -12.52
N HIS A 132 17.69 10.05 -11.67
CA HIS A 132 17.46 11.29 -10.95
C HIS A 132 17.15 12.46 -11.89
N GLU A 133 18.00 12.73 -12.88
CA GLU A 133 17.81 13.80 -13.87
C GLU A 133 16.47 13.66 -14.61
N ARG A 134 16.10 12.43 -14.98
CA ARG A 134 14.81 12.14 -15.62
C ARG A 134 13.64 12.43 -14.69
N LEU A 135 13.71 11.99 -13.43
CA LEU A 135 12.64 12.22 -12.46
C LEU A 135 12.49 13.70 -12.13
N VAL A 136 13.59 14.46 -11.99
CA VAL A 136 13.53 15.92 -11.82
C VAL A 136 12.81 16.56 -13.00
N ALA A 137 13.21 16.24 -14.24
CA ALA A 137 12.58 16.81 -15.44
C ALA A 137 11.07 16.49 -15.51
N GLU A 138 10.68 15.25 -15.23
CA GLU A 138 9.27 14.83 -15.26
C GLU A 138 8.46 15.45 -14.13
N THR A 139 9.03 15.58 -12.93
CA THR A 139 8.37 16.23 -11.78
C THR A 139 8.17 17.72 -12.05
N VAL A 140 9.18 18.43 -12.55
CA VAL A 140 9.07 19.85 -12.91
C VAL A 140 8.04 20.04 -14.03
N ALA A 141 8.12 19.27 -15.12
CA ALA A 141 7.16 19.38 -16.21
C ALA A 141 5.72 19.12 -15.74
N THR A 142 5.51 18.13 -14.86
CA THR A 142 4.19 17.85 -14.27
C THR A 142 3.74 18.99 -13.34
N TRP A 143 4.65 19.61 -12.61
CA TRP A 143 4.35 20.70 -11.69
C TRP A 143 3.94 21.99 -12.39
N SER A 144 4.72 22.42 -13.39
CA SER A 144 4.70 23.79 -13.92
C SER A 144 4.45 23.93 -15.43
N GLU A 145 4.40 22.83 -16.18
CA GLU A 145 4.29 22.90 -17.65
C GLU A 145 3.06 22.18 -18.23
N ARG A 146 2.58 21.13 -17.55
CA ARG A 146 1.50 20.28 -18.04
C ARG A 146 0.16 20.65 -17.40
N ASN A 147 -0.89 20.67 -18.23
CA ASN A 147 -2.25 20.84 -17.75
C ASN A 147 -2.60 19.79 -16.68
N ALA A 148 -3.33 20.23 -15.66
CA ALA A 148 -3.74 19.38 -14.54
C ALA A 148 -5.27 19.29 -14.46
N TRP A 149 -5.78 18.09 -14.74
CA TRP A 149 -7.21 17.78 -14.67
C TRP A 149 -7.79 17.98 -13.27
N GLN A 150 -9.08 18.33 -13.15
CA GLN A 150 -9.80 18.40 -11.88
C GLN A 150 -11.29 18.09 -12.09
N TRP A 151 -11.94 17.46 -11.09
CA TRP A 151 -13.38 17.21 -11.14
C TRP A 151 -14.21 18.48 -11.39
N ALA A 152 -15.31 18.30 -12.12
CA ALA A 152 -16.37 19.29 -12.34
C ALA A 152 -15.93 20.61 -13.01
N ARG A 153 -14.75 20.64 -13.66
CA ARG A 153 -14.24 21.85 -14.32
C ARG A 153 -13.23 21.55 -15.42
N GLU A 154 -12.83 22.61 -16.13
CA GLU A 154 -11.73 22.57 -17.09
C GLU A 154 -10.39 22.38 -16.40
N ASP A 155 -9.45 21.77 -17.11
CA ASP A 155 -8.10 21.54 -16.63
C ASP A 155 -7.42 22.86 -16.24
N PHE A 156 -6.65 22.82 -15.16
CA PHE A 156 -5.76 23.91 -14.81
C PHE A 156 -4.57 23.97 -15.77
N PRO A 157 -3.98 25.15 -15.99
CA PRO A 157 -2.76 25.27 -16.80
C PRO A 157 -1.62 24.40 -16.26
N THR A 158 -1.52 24.28 -14.93
CA THR A 158 -0.46 23.53 -14.25
C THR A 158 -0.96 22.83 -13.00
N MET A 159 -0.25 21.79 -12.54
CA MET A 159 -0.49 21.17 -11.23
C MET A 159 -0.33 22.18 -10.10
N ARG A 160 0.67 23.06 -10.20
CA ARG A 160 0.87 24.15 -9.23
C ARG A 160 -0.38 25.02 -9.10
N ASP A 161 -0.97 25.46 -10.21
CA ASP A 161 -2.19 26.27 -10.21
C ASP A 161 -3.37 25.52 -9.60
N ARG A 162 -3.50 24.22 -9.90
CA ARG A 162 -4.51 23.33 -9.30
C ARG A 162 -4.39 23.32 -7.78
N VAL A 163 -3.19 23.07 -7.24
CA VAL A 163 -2.97 23.02 -5.79
C VAL A 163 -3.19 24.38 -5.13
N ILE A 164 -2.65 25.46 -5.70
CA ILE A 164 -2.85 26.80 -5.13
C ILE A 164 -4.33 27.18 -5.11
N TRP A 165 -5.09 26.83 -6.16
CA TRP A 165 -6.53 27.00 -6.14
C TRP A 165 -7.20 26.12 -5.07
N LYS A 166 -6.78 24.85 -4.91
CA LYS A 166 -7.31 23.96 -3.86
C LYS A 166 -7.09 24.54 -2.46
N LEU A 167 -5.99 25.24 -2.23
CA LEU A 167 -5.69 25.88 -0.94
C LEU A 167 -6.29 27.29 -0.79
N GLY A 168 -6.85 27.85 -1.87
CA GLY A 168 -7.46 29.18 -1.87
C GLY A 168 -8.86 29.23 -1.25
N PRO A 169 -9.32 30.42 -0.84
CA PRO A 169 -10.57 30.61 -0.11
C PRO A 169 -11.84 30.51 -0.98
N GLN A 170 -11.70 30.25 -2.29
CA GLN A 170 -12.83 30.25 -3.21
C GLN A 170 -13.76 29.06 -2.89
N ALA A 171 -15.06 29.34 -2.81
CA ALA A 171 -16.08 28.32 -2.64
C ALA A 171 -16.23 27.46 -3.90
N THR A 172 -16.68 26.23 -3.70
CA THR A 172 -17.03 25.24 -4.74
C THR A 172 -18.42 24.69 -4.46
N ASP A 173 -19.04 24.11 -5.48
CA ASP A 173 -20.35 23.46 -5.31
C ASP A 173 -20.23 22.21 -4.43
N ASN A 174 -19.13 21.46 -4.60
CA ASN A 174 -18.80 20.32 -3.76
C ASN A 174 -17.45 20.51 -3.06
N SER A 175 -17.36 20.07 -1.81
CA SER A 175 -16.16 20.22 -0.99
C SER A 175 -14.99 19.37 -1.50
N TYR A 176 -15.25 18.18 -2.05
CA TYR A 176 -14.21 17.28 -2.55
C TYR A 176 -13.43 17.83 -3.75
N GLU A 177 -13.96 18.84 -4.46
CA GLU A 177 -13.20 19.53 -5.53
C GLU A 177 -11.91 20.17 -5.00
N LYS A 178 -11.86 20.48 -3.71
CA LYS A 178 -10.71 21.06 -3.03
C LYS A 178 -9.80 20.02 -2.37
N ALA A 179 -10.12 18.74 -2.47
CA ALA A 179 -9.34 17.67 -1.85
C ALA A 179 -7.98 17.46 -2.52
N LEU A 180 -6.96 17.23 -1.69
CA LEU A 180 -5.70 16.65 -2.15
C LEU A 180 -5.94 15.17 -2.50
N ILE A 181 -5.50 14.76 -3.68
CA ILE A 181 -5.62 13.40 -4.20
C ILE A 181 -4.23 12.78 -4.42
N ASP A 182 -4.20 11.50 -4.76
CA ASP A 182 -2.96 10.74 -4.91
C ASP A 182 -1.92 11.43 -5.80
N GLU A 183 -2.34 12.11 -6.88
CA GLU A 183 -1.43 12.87 -7.75
C GLU A 183 -0.69 13.98 -6.99
N GLU A 184 -1.36 14.76 -6.13
CA GLU A 184 -0.66 15.74 -5.31
C GLU A 184 0.24 15.07 -4.26
N LEU A 185 -0.26 14.02 -3.61
CA LEU A 185 0.50 13.33 -2.57
C LEU A 185 1.79 12.72 -3.13
N LEU A 186 1.71 12.11 -4.32
CA LEU A 186 2.85 11.51 -5.00
C LEU A 186 3.84 12.55 -5.52
N ILE A 187 3.39 13.67 -6.13
CA ILE A 187 4.34 14.69 -6.60
C ILE A 187 5.10 15.34 -5.44
N PHE A 188 4.42 15.56 -4.30
CA PHE A 188 5.06 16.06 -3.09
C PHE A 188 6.13 15.11 -2.58
N ALA A 189 5.81 13.80 -2.49
CA ALA A 189 6.74 12.80 -2.00
C ALA A 189 7.94 12.58 -2.96
N ILE A 190 7.69 12.52 -4.27
CA ILE A 190 8.74 12.40 -5.29
C ILE A 190 9.68 13.62 -5.23
N ALA A 191 9.14 14.84 -5.18
CA ALA A 191 9.97 16.04 -5.07
C ALA A 191 10.81 16.03 -3.79
N ALA A 192 10.24 15.59 -2.67
CA ALA A 192 10.94 15.48 -1.40
C ALA A 192 12.11 14.49 -1.47
N ASP A 193 11.89 13.32 -2.07
CA ASP A 193 12.94 12.34 -2.30
C ASP A 193 14.08 12.90 -3.16
N LEU A 194 13.75 13.60 -4.25
CA LEU A 194 14.74 14.20 -5.15
C LEU A 194 15.58 15.26 -4.42
N VAL A 195 14.94 16.14 -3.64
CA VAL A 195 15.65 17.12 -2.80
C VAL A 195 16.57 16.44 -1.78
N ALA A 196 16.11 15.35 -1.16
CA ALA A 196 16.94 14.58 -0.23
C ALA A 196 18.18 13.98 -0.92
N VAL A 197 18.02 13.46 -2.14
CA VAL A 197 19.14 12.94 -2.95
C VAL A 197 20.12 14.04 -3.32
N GLU A 198 19.64 15.20 -3.79
CA GLU A 198 20.48 16.35 -4.16
C GLU A 198 21.31 16.85 -2.97
N ARG A 199 20.66 17.02 -1.81
CA ARG A 199 21.32 17.46 -0.58
C ARG A 199 22.37 16.46 -0.09
N ALA A 200 22.06 15.16 -0.14
CA ALA A 200 23.03 14.11 0.21
C ALA A 200 24.25 14.10 -0.73
N GLY A 201 24.06 14.46 -2.00
CA GLY A 201 25.12 14.63 -2.99
C GLY A 201 25.88 15.97 -2.91
N GLY A 202 25.46 16.89 -2.03
CA GLY A 202 26.03 18.25 -1.93
C GLY A 202 25.61 19.18 -3.07
N THR A 203 24.58 18.83 -3.83
CA THR A 203 24.01 19.65 -4.91
C THR A 203 22.84 20.48 -4.36
N PRO A 204 22.78 21.79 -4.65
CA PRO A 204 21.58 22.58 -4.33
C PRO A 204 20.38 22.06 -5.13
N ALA A 205 19.24 21.95 -4.46
CA ALA A 205 17.99 21.61 -5.14
C ALA A 205 17.50 22.74 -6.05
N SER A 206 16.78 22.38 -7.11
CA SER A 206 16.19 23.38 -8.01
C SER A 206 15.08 24.18 -7.32
N ASP A 207 14.88 25.42 -7.76
CA ASP A 207 13.83 26.30 -7.23
C ASP A 207 12.43 25.69 -7.41
N ASP A 208 12.19 24.95 -8.50
CA ASP A 208 10.92 24.26 -8.73
C ASP A 208 10.66 23.16 -7.69
N LEU A 209 11.66 22.35 -7.35
CA LEU A 209 11.51 21.32 -6.31
C LEU A 209 11.27 21.95 -4.94
N LEU A 210 11.97 23.04 -4.63
CA LEU A 210 11.77 23.78 -3.39
C LEU A 210 10.37 24.42 -3.32
N ASP A 211 9.85 24.94 -4.43
CA ASP A 211 8.48 25.46 -4.52
C ASP A 211 7.44 24.34 -4.28
N ILE A 212 7.66 23.13 -4.80
CA ILE A 212 6.80 21.97 -4.51
C ILE A 212 6.80 21.69 -3.00
N LEU A 213 7.95 21.67 -2.33
CA LEU A 213 8.02 21.42 -0.88
C LEU A 213 7.37 22.52 -0.05
N ASP A 214 7.53 23.79 -0.46
CA ASP A 214 6.87 24.92 0.17
C ASP A 214 5.34 24.80 0.08
N VAL A 215 4.83 24.41 -1.09
CA VAL A 215 3.39 24.21 -1.29
C VAL A 215 2.90 22.95 -0.56
N ALA A 216 3.67 21.86 -0.55
CA ALA A 216 3.35 20.66 0.21
C ALA A 216 3.21 20.97 1.70
N PHE A 217 4.17 21.70 2.27
CA PHE A 217 4.11 22.08 3.69
C PHE A 217 2.86 22.91 4.00
N ARG A 218 2.53 23.88 3.14
CA ARG A 218 1.29 24.66 3.26
C ARG A 218 0.05 23.79 3.15
N ALA A 219 0.05 22.81 2.24
CA ALA A 219 -1.08 21.92 2.01
C ALA A 219 -1.33 21.03 3.24
N PHE A 220 -0.30 20.36 3.75
CA PHE A 220 -0.42 19.52 4.93
C PHE A 220 -0.79 20.34 6.17
N THR A 221 -0.12 21.47 6.44
CA THR A 221 -0.44 22.29 7.61
C THR A 221 -1.85 22.88 7.56
N HIS A 222 -2.31 23.35 6.40
CA HIS A 222 -3.65 23.93 6.25
C HIS A 222 -4.77 22.89 6.31
N ARG A 223 -4.50 21.66 5.90
CA ARG A 223 -5.49 20.57 5.81
C ARG A 223 -5.45 19.60 6.98
N SER A 224 -4.47 19.71 7.87
CA SER A 224 -4.32 18.85 9.03
C SER A 224 -5.39 19.11 10.10
N SER A 225 -5.77 18.06 10.83
CA SER A 225 -6.53 18.18 12.07
C SER A 225 -5.96 17.22 13.11
N ILE A 226 -5.71 17.74 14.31
CA ILE A 226 -5.37 16.93 15.48
C ILE A 226 -6.68 16.59 16.20
N ILE A 227 -6.86 15.32 16.51
CA ILE A 227 -8.04 14.76 17.16
C ILE A 227 -7.77 14.64 18.68
N GLU A 228 -8.83 14.57 19.49
CA GLU A 228 -8.76 14.65 20.96
C GLU A 228 -7.81 13.60 21.60
N ASN A 229 -7.68 12.42 21.00
CA ASN A 229 -6.79 11.34 21.45
C ASN A 229 -5.31 11.54 21.03
N GLY A 230 -4.97 12.66 20.38
CA GLY A 230 -3.66 12.91 19.78
C GLY A 230 -3.49 12.32 18.38
N GLY A 231 -4.54 11.73 17.80
CA GLY A 231 -4.58 11.28 16.42
C GLY A 231 -4.46 12.44 15.43
N TRP A 232 -4.03 12.14 14.20
CA TRP A 232 -3.93 13.10 13.11
C TRP A 232 -4.71 12.63 11.88
N LEU A 233 -5.46 13.54 11.27
CA LEU A 233 -6.20 13.31 10.03
C LEU A 233 -5.84 14.39 9.00
N LEU A 234 -5.68 13.96 7.75
CA LEU A 234 -5.61 14.86 6.59
C LEU A 234 -7.03 15.14 6.09
N GLN A 235 -7.34 16.43 5.92
CA GLN A 235 -8.55 16.95 5.27
C GLN A 235 -9.89 16.32 5.73
N PRO A 236 -10.13 16.12 7.06
CA PRO A 236 -11.36 15.50 7.52
C PRO A 236 -12.59 16.30 7.06
N GLY A 237 -13.61 15.58 6.63
CA GLY A 237 -14.87 16.14 6.15
C GLY A 237 -14.83 16.70 4.73
N ILE A 238 -13.69 16.74 4.03
CA ILE A 238 -13.66 17.24 2.63
C ILE A 238 -14.34 16.28 1.64
N TRP A 239 -14.53 15.02 2.03
CA TRP A 239 -15.05 13.96 1.17
C TRP A 239 -16.55 13.71 1.33
N TRP A 240 -17.21 14.40 2.25
CA TRP A 240 -18.57 14.05 2.68
C TRP A 240 -19.62 14.10 1.55
N ASP A 241 -19.41 14.95 0.55
CA ASP A 241 -20.25 15.11 -0.63
C ASP A 241 -19.67 14.43 -1.89
N HIS A 242 -18.57 13.69 -1.75
CA HIS A 242 -18.04 12.89 -2.85
C HIS A 242 -18.92 11.67 -3.13
N PRO A 243 -19.22 11.32 -4.41
CA PRO A 243 -20.05 10.17 -4.76
C PRO A 243 -19.62 8.84 -4.10
N ASP A 244 -18.32 8.56 -4.06
CA ASP A 244 -17.77 7.34 -3.42
C ASP A 244 -18.04 7.24 -1.90
N PHE A 245 -18.27 8.38 -1.23
CA PHE A 245 -18.46 8.49 0.23
C PHE A 245 -19.94 8.69 0.60
N LYS A 246 -20.81 8.81 -0.39
CA LYS A 246 -22.26 9.07 -0.26
C LYS A 246 -22.98 8.09 0.68
N TYR A 247 -22.44 6.88 0.84
CA TYR A 247 -23.03 5.80 1.61
C TYR A 247 -22.24 5.46 2.89
N ALA A 248 -21.23 6.25 3.26
CA ALA A 248 -20.31 5.99 4.37
C ALA A 248 -20.98 5.77 5.73
N GLY A 249 -22.19 6.32 5.95
CA GLY A 249 -22.94 6.14 7.19
C GLY A 249 -23.80 4.87 7.25
N ASN A 250 -23.82 4.06 6.20
CA ASN A 250 -24.54 2.77 6.16
C ASN A 250 -23.64 1.65 6.71
N ALA A 251 -24.19 0.83 7.60
CA ALA A 251 -23.45 -0.22 8.31
C ALA A 251 -23.32 -1.54 7.55
N SER A 252 -24.00 -1.69 6.41
CA SER A 252 -24.05 -2.91 5.61
C SER A 252 -24.42 -2.57 4.16
N ILE A 253 -24.00 -3.43 3.24
CA ILE A 253 -24.47 -3.38 1.85
C ILE A 253 -25.85 -4.02 1.80
N GLU A 254 -26.83 -3.27 1.29
CA GLU A 254 -28.18 -3.75 1.02
C GLU A 254 -28.60 -3.33 -0.39
N ALA A 255 -29.59 -4.02 -0.96
CA ALA A 255 -30.15 -3.59 -2.22
C ALA A 255 -30.81 -2.21 -2.06
N LEU A 256 -30.57 -1.30 -3.00
CA LEU A 256 -31.15 0.05 -3.03
C LEU A 256 -30.87 0.87 -1.76
N LEU A 257 -29.62 0.89 -1.28
CA LEU A 257 -29.23 1.76 -0.17
C LEU A 257 -29.65 3.22 -0.40
N GLU A 258 -30.19 3.81 0.66
CA GLU A 258 -30.41 5.26 0.72
C GLU A 258 -29.10 5.99 1.10
N PRO A 259 -28.82 7.15 0.51
CA PRO A 259 -27.64 7.94 0.82
C PRO A 259 -27.59 8.33 2.30
N LYS A 260 -26.44 8.13 2.94
CA LYS A 260 -26.20 8.53 4.33
C LYS A 260 -24.78 9.09 4.47
N PRO A 261 -24.51 10.26 3.88
CA PRO A 261 -23.19 10.87 3.92
C PRO A 261 -22.83 11.32 5.34
N LEU A 262 -21.53 11.28 5.65
CA LEU A 262 -20.98 11.67 6.96
C LEU A 262 -20.15 12.95 6.81
N ARG A 263 -20.59 14.06 7.40
CA ARG A 263 -19.96 15.39 7.23
C ARG A 263 -18.50 15.47 7.70
N GLY A 264 -18.11 14.67 8.68
CA GLY A 264 -16.76 14.65 9.23
C GLY A 264 -15.85 13.58 8.63
N ILE A 265 -16.33 12.83 7.62
CA ILE A 265 -15.66 11.62 7.14
C ILE A 265 -14.22 11.89 6.71
N ALA A 266 -13.29 11.10 7.21
CA ALA A 266 -11.90 11.16 6.78
C ALA A 266 -11.69 10.43 5.45
N PHE A 267 -10.46 10.53 4.96
CA PHE A 267 -10.01 9.81 3.78
C PHE A 267 -10.09 8.29 4.00
N ASP A 268 -10.30 7.51 2.93
CA ASP A 268 -10.38 6.06 3.06
C ASP A 268 -9.00 5.43 3.31
N THR A 269 -9.00 4.27 3.95
CA THR A 269 -7.76 3.58 4.34
C THR A 269 -6.96 3.05 3.16
N SER A 270 -7.62 2.76 2.04
CA SER A 270 -6.97 2.27 0.82
C SER A 270 -6.15 3.33 0.10
N HIS A 271 -6.41 4.62 0.29
CA HIS A 271 -5.54 5.70 -0.19
C HIS A 271 -4.58 6.18 0.91
N SER A 272 -5.06 6.17 2.16
CA SER A 272 -4.31 6.68 3.32
C SER A 272 -3.09 5.83 3.69
N HIS A 273 -3.03 4.56 3.30
CA HIS A 273 -1.87 3.68 3.59
C HIS A 273 -0.55 4.20 3.03
N ARG A 274 -0.57 5.15 2.08
CA ARG A 274 0.64 5.78 1.52
C ARG A 274 1.18 6.92 2.40
N LEU A 275 0.35 7.49 3.27
CA LEU A 275 0.70 8.64 4.11
C LEU A 275 1.93 8.42 5.01
N PRO A 276 2.17 7.24 5.61
CA PRO A 276 3.40 6.99 6.37
C PRO A 276 4.66 7.33 5.58
N LEU A 277 4.76 6.85 4.34
CA LEU A 277 5.94 7.09 3.53
C LEU A 277 5.94 8.48 2.88
N VAL A 278 4.79 9.02 2.49
CA VAL A 278 4.70 10.39 1.97
C VAL A 278 5.21 11.39 3.01
N LEU A 279 4.76 11.27 4.26
CA LEU A 279 5.23 12.13 5.36
C LEU A 279 6.70 11.89 5.68
N THR A 280 7.17 10.63 5.62
CA THR A 280 8.59 10.30 5.81
C THR A 280 9.48 10.92 4.72
N SER A 281 9.05 10.88 3.45
CA SER A 281 9.75 11.54 2.34
C SER A 281 9.83 13.05 2.58
N LEU A 282 8.70 13.68 2.95
CA LEU A 282 8.62 15.11 3.23
C LEU A 282 9.50 15.53 4.41
N GLU A 283 9.50 14.77 5.50
CA GLU A 283 10.38 15.01 6.63
C GLU A 283 11.86 14.83 6.25
N GLY A 284 12.19 13.77 5.52
CA GLY A 284 13.56 13.45 5.09
C GLY A 284 14.16 14.47 4.12
N ALA A 285 13.32 15.25 3.45
CA ALA A 285 13.74 16.37 2.62
C ALA A 285 14.04 17.65 3.42
N GLU A 286 13.76 17.67 4.72
CA GLU A 286 13.98 18.83 5.59
C GLU A 286 15.26 18.67 6.43
N SER A 287 15.81 19.80 6.90
CA SER A 287 16.90 19.74 7.89
C SER A 287 16.33 19.22 9.23
N PRO A 288 16.99 18.28 9.95
CA PRO A 288 16.40 17.58 11.11
C PRO A 288 15.84 18.45 12.25
N ALA A 289 16.29 19.70 12.37
CA ALA A 289 15.85 20.64 13.40
C ALA A 289 14.99 21.79 12.84
N SER A 290 14.57 21.73 11.57
CA SER A 290 13.70 22.75 10.97
C SER A 290 12.29 22.62 11.54
N GLU A 291 11.55 23.73 11.56
CA GLU A 291 10.14 23.73 11.97
C GLU A 291 9.30 22.77 11.12
N ARG A 292 9.66 22.60 9.83
CA ARG A 292 8.98 21.68 8.92
C ARG A 292 9.22 20.22 9.28
N ALA A 293 10.46 19.84 9.56
CA ALA A 293 10.80 18.48 10.00
C ALA A 293 10.04 18.13 11.28
N ILE A 294 10.03 19.04 12.27
CA ILE A 294 9.30 18.86 13.53
C ILE A 294 7.79 18.69 13.29
N ALA A 295 7.21 19.50 12.40
CA ALA A 295 5.79 19.41 12.07
C ALA A 295 5.43 18.08 11.38
N TYR A 296 6.20 17.64 10.39
CA TYR A 296 5.96 16.35 9.73
C TYR A 296 6.15 15.16 10.68
N ARG A 297 7.14 15.22 11.58
CA ARG A 297 7.31 14.22 12.64
C ARG A 297 6.07 14.15 13.54
N ALA A 298 5.52 15.29 13.96
CA ALA A 298 4.30 15.32 14.76
C ALA A 298 3.08 14.75 13.99
N MET A 299 3.01 14.95 12.67
CA MET A 299 1.97 14.33 11.82
C MET A 299 2.14 12.81 11.73
N LEU A 300 3.37 12.30 11.62
CA LEU A 300 3.67 10.86 11.66
C LEU A 300 3.26 10.23 12.98
N ASP A 301 3.62 10.85 14.11
CA ASP A 301 3.27 10.37 15.45
C ASP A 301 1.76 10.34 15.66
N GLY A 302 1.06 11.39 15.19
CA GLY A 302 -0.40 11.46 15.23
C GLY A 302 -1.07 10.46 14.27
N LEU A 303 -0.49 10.20 13.10
CA LEU A 303 -0.99 9.19 12.16
C LEU A 303 -0.84 7.79 12.75
N ALA A 304 0.29 7.49 13.40
CA ALA A 304 0.48 6.24 14.11
C ALA A 304 -0.54 6.06 15.23
N MET A 305 -0.80 7.12 16.02
CA MET A 305 -1.87 7.11 17.03
C MET A 305 -3.23 6.83 16.43
N GLN A 306 -3.61 7.55 15.37
CA GLN A 306 -4.89 7.38 14.70
C GLN A 306 -5.04 5.96 14.17
N PHE A 307 -4.00 5.43 13.53
CA PHE A 307 -4.03 4.10 12.94
C PHE A 307 -4.23 3.02 14.00
N ARG A 308 -3.44 3.01 15.10
CA ARG A 308 -3.54 1.97 16.12
C ARG A 308 -4.81 2.05 16.98
N SER A 309 -5.35 3.26 17.20
CA SER A 309 -6.47 3.45 18.11
C SER A 309 -7.84 3.33 17.44
N GLU A 310 -7.98 3.81 16.20
CA GLU A 310 -9.30 3.91 15.55
C GLU A 310 -9.42 3.04 14.29
N VAL A 311 -8.30 2.71 13.64
CA VAL A 311 -8.33 2.10 12.30
C VAL A 311 -8.01 0.61 12.33
N LEU A 312 -6.92 0.24 13.00
CA LEU A 312 -6.44 -1.14 13.06
C LEU A 312 -7.28 -1.93 14.05
N VAL A 313 -7.89 -3.01 13.56
CA VAL A 313 -8.78 -3.87 14.33
C VAL A 313 -8.15 -5.25 14.46
N ALA A 314 -7.87 -5.63 15.71
CA ALA A 314 -7.30 -6.92 16.04
C ALA A 314 -8.25 -8.08 15.70
N PRO A 315 -7.70 -9.29 15.49
CA PRO A 315 -8.46 -10.53 15.49
C PRO A 315 -9.31 -10.67 16.76
N GLY A 316 -10.47 -11.30 16.66
CA GLY A 316 -11.37 -11.54 17.79
C GLY A 316 -12.31 -12.71 17.55
N GLU A 317 -13.23 -12.97 18.48
CA GLU A 317 -14.10 -14.17 18.49
C GLU A 317 -14.89 -14.41 17.19
N THR A 318 -15.12 -13.36 16.41
CA THR A 318 -15.94 -13.41 15.20
C THR A 318 -15.15 -13.28 13.92
N PHE A 319 -13.83 -13.03 13.96
CA PHE A 319 -12.98 -12.89 12.77
C PHE A 319 -11.51 -13.01 13.17
N ASP A 320 -10.81 -13.96 12.56
CA ASP A 320 -9.44 -14.33 12.96
C ASP A 320 -8.34 -13.52 12.26
N GLY A 321 -8.66 -12.55 11.43
CA GLY A 321 -7.65 -11.75 10.72
C GLY A 321 -7.55 -10.31 11.23
N TRP A 322 -6.38 -9.67 11.03
CA TRP A 322 -6.29 -8.22 11.20
C TRP A 322 -7.13 -7.51 10.15
N ARG A 323 -7.80 -6.44 10.56
CA ARG A 323 -8.66 -5.64 9.68
C ARG A 323 -8.35 -4.16 9.83
N THR A 324 -8.74 -3.39 8.84
CA THR A 324 -8.82 -1.94 8.94
C THR A 324 -10.26 -1.49 8.79
N THR A 325 -10.65 -0.45 9.50
CA THR A 325 -11.86 0.30 9.13
C THR A 325 -11.74 0.83 7.71
N ASN A 326 -12.86 1.13 7.05
CA ASN A 326 -12.82 1.69 5.70
C ASN A 326 -12.31 3.13 5.65
N TYR A 327 -12.46 3.89 6.74
CA TYR A 327 -12.08 5.30 6.82
C TYR A 327 -11.10 5.57 7.95
N LEU A 328 -10.20 6.52 7.74
CA LEU A 328 -9.08 6.82 8.66
C LEU A 328 -9.55 7.40 10.01
N ASP A 329 -10.77 7.92 10.09
CA ASP A 329 -11.40 8.41 11.34
C ASP A 329 -12.04 7.28 12.18
N GLY A 330 -11.88 6.02 11.77
CA GLY A 330 -12.47 4.87 12.45
C GLY A 330 -13.89 4.52 12.01
N HIS A 331 -14.54 5.35 11.16
CA HIS A 331 -15.79 4.93 10.55
C HIS A 331 -15.57 3.71 9.66
N ASN A 332 -16.55 2.81 9.67
CA ASN A 332 -16.44 1.54 8.96
C ASN A 332 -17.73 1.18 8.21
N GLY A 333 -18.33 2.16 7.56
CA GLY A 333 -19.51 1.95 6.73
C GLY A 333 -19.17 1.68 5.26
N VAL A 334 -20.22 1.67 4.44
CA VAL A 334 -20.14 1.32 3.02
C VAL A 334 -19.39 2.36 2.18
N TYR A 335 -18.45 1.91 1.36
CA TYR A 335 -17.65 2.72 0.45
C TYR A 335 -17.86 2.32 -1.01
N ARG A 336 -17.86 3.30 -1.94
CA ARG A 336 -17.96 3.07 -3.40
C ARG A 336 -19.17 2.22 -3.83
N TYR A 337 -20.30 2.40 -3.18
CA TYR A 337 -21.54 1.71 -3.55
C TYR A 337 -22.08 2.22 -4.91
N GLY A 338 -22.33 1.29 -5.84
CA GLY A 338 -22.75 1.56 -7.21
C GLY A 338 -21.63 2.09 -8.10
N TYR A 339 -20.37 1.94 -7.70
CA TYR A 339 -19.22 2.40 -8.49
C TYR A 339 -19.07 1.58 -9.78
N ALA A 340 -18.60 2.21 -10.85
CA ALA A 340 -18.63 1.65 -12.21
C ALA A 340 -17.95 0.27 -12.34
N THR A 341 -16.89 0.02 -11.56
CA THR A 341 -16.18 -1.27 -11.58
C THR A 341 -16.78 -2.32 -10.65
N GLN A 342 -17.71 -1.95 -9.77
CA GLN A 342 -18.29 -2.83 -8.75
C GLN A 342 -19.67 -3.36 -9.13
N GLY A 343 -20.36 -2.68 -10.06
CA GLY A 343 -21.70 -3.02 -10.51
C GLY A 343 -22.80 -2.33 -9.72
N GLU A 344 -24.02 -2.39 -10.24
CA GLU A 344 -25.18 -1.81 -9.55
C GLU A 344 -25.45 -2.53 -8.23
N SER A 345 -25.74 -1.76 -7.18
CA SER A 345 -26.03 -2.26 -5.84
C SER A 345 -24.91 -3.04 -5.14
N ASN A 346 -23.66 -2.78 -5.50
CA ASN A 346 -22.49 -3.38 -4.87
C ASN A 346 -21.45 -2.31 -4.47
N GLY A 347 -20.58 -2.62 -3.53
CA GLY A 347 -19.54 -1.72 -3.01
C GLY A 347 -18.64 -2.43 -2.01
N TYR A 348 -17.85 -1.68 -1.26
CA TYR A 348 -17.07 -2.19 -0.15
C TYR A 348 -17.87 -2.05 1.14
N GLY A 349 -18.21 -3.18 1.76
CA GLY A 349 -18.82 -3.25 3.07
C GLY A 349 -17.81 -2.97 4.19
N PRO A 350 -18.25 -2.98 5.46
CA PRO A 350 -17.37 -2.82 6.61
C PRO A 350 -16.16 -3.76 6.53
N TYR A 351 -14.96 -3.20 6.76
CA TYR A 351 -13.68 -3.89 6.71
C TYR A 351 -13.21 -4.39 5.34
N GLU A 352 -13.96 -4.23 4.26
CA GLU A 352 -13.57 -4.81 2.95
C GLU A 352 -12.41 -4.07 2.25
N LEU A 353 -11.89 -2.97 2.83
CA LEU A 353 -10.62 -2.37 2.44
C LEU A 353 -9.39 -2.96 3.16
N SER A 354 -9.59 -3.95 4.05
CA SER A 354 -8.53 -4.56 4.86
C SER A 354 -7.42 -5.22 4.05
N GLY A 355 -7.66 -5.63 2.80
CA GLY A 355 -6.61 -6.18 1.94
C GLY A 355 -5.43 -5.21 1.71
N THR A 356 -5.66 -3.90 1.86
CA THR A 356 -4.59 -2.90 1.75
C THR A 356 -3.63 -2.89 2.94
N PHE A 357 -4.04 -3.40 4.10
CA PHE A 357 -3.14 -3.63 5.24
C PHE A 357 -1.99 -4.56 4.83
N LEU A 358 -2.30 -5.62 4.07
CA LEU A 358 -1.33 -6.65 3.67
C LEU A 358 -0.20 -6.14 2.76
N LEU A 359 -0.30 -4.91 2.24
CA LEU A 359 0.77 -4.27 1.48
C LEU A 359 1.93 -3.78 2.37
N GLY A 360 1.77 -3.81 3.70
CA GLY A 360 2.87 -3.57 4.64
C GLY A 360 3.19 -2.09 4.90
N TRP A 361 2.62 -1.15 4.15
CA TRP A 361 3.01 0.26 4.19
C TRP A 361 2.87 0.93 5.56
N TRP A 362 1.91 0.48 6.39
CA TRP A 362 1.76 1.01 7.74
C TRP A 362 2.97 0.72 8.65
N SER A 363 3.81 -0.28 8.33
CA SER A 363 5.05 -0.55 9.08
C SER A 363 6.07 0.59 8.98
N LEU A 364 5.94 1.45 7.97
CA LEU A 364 6.79 2.62 7.76
C LEU A 364 6.49 3.77 8.74
N LEU A 365 5.51 3.60 9.63
CA LEU A 365 5.31 4.46 10.80
C LEU A 365 6.36 4.24 11.90
N ASP A 366 7.19 3.18 11.81
CA ASP A 366 8.15 2.79 12.85
C ASP A 366 7.50 2.49 14.22
N ASP A 367 6.22 2.09 14.22
CA ASP A 367 5.45 1.78 15.41
C ASP A 367 5.54 0.29 15.76
N VAL A 368 5.86 -0.01 17.02
CA VAL A 368 6.07 -1.39 17.52
C VAL A 368 4.80 -2.23 17.53
N GLU A 369 3.64 -1.62 17.81
CA GLU A 369 2.35 -2.33 17.82
C GLU A 369 1.92 -2.68 16.40
N VAL A 370 2.16 -1.76 15.46
CA VAL A 370 1.89 -2.00 14.03
C VAL A 370 2.78 -3.12 13.49
N ARG A 371 4.08 -3.15 13.84
CA ARG A 371 4.97 -4.26 13.46
C ARG A 371 4.54 -5.59 14.07
N ALA A 372 4.10 -5.58 15.34
CA ALA A 372 3.58 -6.78 15.98
C ALA A 372 2.31 -7.30 15.29
N ALA A 373 1.43 -6.42 14.82
CA ALA A 373 0.27 -6.80 14.03
C ALA A 373 0.67 -7.47 12.70
N TYR A 374 1.69 -6.96 12.00
CA TYR A 374 2.22 -7.61 10.80
C TYR A 374 2.85 -8.98 11.09
N LEU A 375 3.57 -9.12 12.21
CA LEU A 375 4.16 -10.39 12.62
C LEU A 375 3.09 -11.44 12.87
N ASP A 376 2.04 -11.06 13.60
CA ASP A 376 0.91 -11.92 13.89
C ASP A 376 0.12 -12.26 12.61
N GLN A 377 -0.12 -11.30 11.72
CA GLN A 377 -0.76 -11.53 10.43
C GLN A 377 0.06 -12.47 9.53
N ALA A 378 1.40 -12.36 9.52
CA ALA A 378 2.28 -13.23 8.75
C ALA A 378 2.14 -14.71 9.17
N SER A 379 1.86 -14.98 10.45
CA SER A 379 1.64 -16.34 10.96
C SER A 379 0.30 -16.97 10.55
N ARG A 380 -0.58 -16.18 9.90
CA ARG A 380 -1.94 -16.57 9.50
C ARG A 380 -2.08 -16.75 7.99
N PHE A 381 -0.96 -16.79 7.25
CA PHE A 381 -0.99 -17.10 5.83
C PHE A 381 -0.96 -18.62 5.55
N PRO A 382 -1.62 -19.10 4.49
CA PRO A 382 -2.62 -18.36 3.71
C PRO A 382 -3.89 -18.09 4.56
N PRO A 383 -4.59 -16.95 4.37
CA PRO A 383 -5.76 -16.63 5.17
C PRO A 383 -6.90 -17.63 4.97
N GLU A 384 -7.78 -17.76 5.96
CA GLU A 384 -8.96 -18.59 5.82
C GLU A 384 -9.94 -18.02 4.80
N ALA A 385 -10.83 -18.86 4.24
CA ALA A 385 -11.75 -18.45 3.17
C ALA A 385 -12.60 -17.21 3.52
N ARG A 386 -12.98 -17.04 4.79
CA ARG A 386 -13.72 -15.87 5.25
C ARG A 386 -12.88 -14.60 5.24
N GLU A 387 -11.61 -14.71 5.63
CA GLU A 387 -10.67 -13.59 5.64
C GLU A 387 -10.34 -13.19 4.21
N MET A 388 -10.05 -14.18 3.35
CA MET A 388 -9.84 -13.94 1.92
C MET A 388 -11.01 -13.20 1.28
N ALA A 389 -12.25 -13.60 1.56
CA ALA A 389 -13.42 -12.90 1.04
C ALA A 389 -13.47 -11.41 1.47
N THR A 390 -13.13 -11.11 2.73
CA THR A 390 -13.05 -9.73 3.22
C THR A 390 -11.87 -8.96 2.64
N TYR A 391 -10.70 -9.59 2.48
CA TYR A 391 -9.48 -8.93 1.98
C TYR A 391 -9.51 -8.64 0.49
N VAL A 392 -10.16 -9.50 -0.30
CA VAL A 392 -10.31 -9.31 -1.75
C VAL A 392 -11.24 -8.13 -2.04
N GLY A 393 -12.30 -7.96 -1.23
CA GLY A 393 -13.37 -6.99 -1.49
C GLY A 393 -14.01 -7.21 -2.87
N PRO A 394 -14.74 -6.22 -3.42
CA PRO A 394 -15.33 -6.33 -4.75
C PRO A 394 -14.31 -6.17 -5.91
N ASN A 395 -13.00 -6.09 -5.61
CA ASN A 395 -11.84 -6.18 -6.52
C ASN A 395 -11.83 -5.15 -7.68
N THR A 396 -10.77 -5.15 -8.49
CA THR A 396 -10.60 -4.26 -9.65
C THR A 396 -10.83 -5.00 -10.97
N SER A 397 -11.30 -4.27 -11.99
CA SER A 397 -11.46 -4.78 -13.36
C SER A 397 -10.18 -4.70 -14.20
N ARG A 398 -9.10 -4.09 -13.68
CA ARG A 398 -7.82 -4.00 -14.37
C ARG A 398 -7.19 -5.39 -14.53
N ALA A 399 -6.57 -5.65 -15.67
CA ALA A 399 -5.71 -6.83 -15.85
C ALA A 399 -4.47 -6.70 -14.95
N ARG A 400 -4.24 -7.69 -14.08
CA ARG A 400 -3.15 -7.69 -13.10
C ARG A 400 -2.26 -8.89 -13.25
N ASN A 401 -1.01 -8.74 -12.80
CA ASN A 401 -0.05 -9.83 -12.72
C ASN A 401 -0.56 -10.95 -11.79
N PRO A 402 -0.41 -12.24 -12.12
CA PRO A 402 -0.76 -13.33 -11.20
C PRO A 402 -0.07 -13.23 -9.83
N LEU A 403 1.11 -12.59 -9.75
CA LEU A 403 1.80 -12.37 -8.48
C LEU A 403 1.08 -11.35 -7.58
N THR A 404 0.39 -10.36 -8.16
CA THR A 404 -0.18 -9.22 -7.42
C THR A 404 -1.70 -9.17 -7.46
N ARG A 405 -2.37 -9.99 -8.29
CA ARG A 405 -3.83 -10.01 -8.39
C ARG A 405 -4.46 -10.72 -7.19
N PHE A 406 -5.56 -10.18 -6.68
CA PHE A 406 -6.41 -10.89 -5.72
C PHE A 406 -7.35 -11.86 -6.46
N PRO A 407 -7.62 -13.07 -5.92
CA PRO A 407 -7.12 -13.59 -4.64
C PRO A 407 -5.71 -14.20 -4.69
N ASP A 408 -5.16 -14.52 -5.86
CA ASP A 408 -3.90 -15.26 -6.04
C ASP A 408 -2.72 -14.75 -5.17
N ALA A 409 -2.60 -13.43 -4.97
CA ALA A 409 -1.58 -12.80 -4.12
C ALA A 409 -1.62 -13.22 -2.65
N LEU A 410 -2.77 -13.69 -2.16
CA LEU A 410 -2.95 -14.20 -0.78
C LEU A 410 -2.41 -15.62 -0.62
N GLU A 411 -2.25 -16.37 -1.71
CA GLU A 411 -1.91 -17.79 -1.71
C GLU A 411 -0.51 -18.06 -2.30
N ASN A 412 0.02 -17.14 -3.10
CA ASN A 412 1.31 -17.31 -3.79
C ASN A 412 2.54 -16.93 -2.94
N GLY A 413 2.35 -16.56 -1.68
CA GLY A 413 3.41 -16.19 -0.74
C GLY A 413 3.90 -14.73 -0.81
N PHE A 414 3.45 -13.91 -1.78
CA PHE A 414 3.99 -12.56 -1.93
C PHE A 414 3.49 -11.61 -0.84
N LEU A 415 2.20 -11.65 -0.49
CA LEU A 415 1.68 -10.86 0.63
C LEU A 415 2.16 -11.39 1.99
N GLU A 416 2.41 -12.69 2.12
CA GLU A 416 3.07 -13.25 3.31
C GLU A 416 4.48 -12.69 3.46
N LEU A 417 5.29 -12.73 2.39
CA LEU A 417 6.62 -12.13 2.36
C LEU A 417 6.56 -10.65 2.78
N ILE A 418 5.66 -9.87 2.19
CA ILE A 418 5.52 -8.45 2.53
C ILE A 418 5.17 -8.25 4.00
N CYS A 419 4.25 -9.04 4.58
CA CYS A 419 3.92 -8.97 6.00
C CYS A 419 5.11 -9.32 6.90
N ARG A 420 5.89 -10.34 6.55
CA ARG A 420 7.12 -10.72 7.29
C ARG A 420 8.17 -9.62 7.24
N LEU A 421 8.41 -9.04 6.07
CA LEU A 421 9.35 -7.93 5.90
C LEU A 421 8.86 -6.67 6.65
N ALA A 422 7.55 -6.38 6.62
CA ALA A 422 6.91 -5.29 7.37
C ALA A 422 7.03 -5.48 8.90
N ALA A 423 7.02 -6.72 9.38
CA ALA A 423 7.30 -7.07 10.76
C ALA A 423 8.78 -6.91 11.16
N GLY A 424 9.67 -6.75 10.17
CA GLY A 424 11.11 -6.64 10.36
C GLY A 424 11.86 -7.97 10.32
N GLU A 425 11.21 -9.07 9.91
CA GLU A 425 11.91 -10.33 9.63
C GLU A 425 12.80 -10.19 8.38
N ARG A 426 13.98 -10.82 8.38
CA ARG A 426 14.97 -10.66 7.33
C ARG A 426 15.70 -11.93 6.98
#